data_AF-A0A6L5XAQ9-F1
#
_entry.id   AF-A0A6L5XAQ9-F1
#
_cell.length_a   1.000
_cell.length_b   1.000
_cell.length_c   1.000
_cell.angle_alpha   90.00
_cell.angle_beta   90.00
_cell.angle_gamma   90.00
#
_symmetry.space_group_name_H-M   'P 1'
#
loop_
_entity.id
_entity.type
_entity.pdbx_description
1 polymer ?
#
loop_
_entity_poly.entity_id
_entity_poly.type
_entity_poly.pdbx_seq_one_letter_code
_entity_poly.pdbx_strand_id
1 'polypeptide(L)' 'MPMDVITTLLQMAGEESSVIRKTAIMDAVNAVEKQREYPGRRTFKCPVCGADILLTDVFCRHCGQRLPSSKDMWRTL' A
#
# COMPACT_ATOMS: atom_id res chain seq x y z
N MET A 1 -30.93 -21.15 32.43
CA MET A 1 -29.69 -21.09 33.24
C MET A 1 -29.16 -19.67 33.12
N PRO A 2 -29.25 -18.82 34.16
CA PRO A 2 -28.69 -17.47 34.06
C PRO A 2 -27.18 -17.60 33.86
N MET A 3 -26.67 -16.99 32.80
CA MET A 3 -25.24 -16.97 32.50
C MET A 3 -24.51 -16.33 33.68
N ASP A 4 -23.53 -17.04 34.22
CA ASP A 4 -22.74 -16.64 35.37
C ASP A 4 -22.09 -15.27 35.12
N VAL A 5 -22.61 -14.24 35.80
CA VAL A 5 -22.19 -12.83 35.66
C VAL A 5 -20.68 -12.70 35.90
N ILE A 6 -20.10 -13.56 36.74
CA ILE A 6 -18.67 -13.61 37.01
C ILE A 6 -17.89 -13.95 35.72
N THR A 7 -18.39 -14.89 34.94
CA THR A 7 -17.77 -15.31 33.67
C THR A 7 -17.81 -14.17 32.64
N THR A 8 -18.93 -13.46 32.54
CA THR A 8 -19.07 -12.31 31.63
C THR A 8 -18.12 -11.16 32.00
N LEU A 9 -17.99 -10.85 33.29
CA LEU A 9 -17.08 -9.79 33.78
C LEU A 9 -15.59 -10.14 33.55
N LEU A 10 -15.22 -11.41 33.68
CA LEU A 10 -13.88 -11.90 33.39
C LEU A 10 -13.52 -11.81 31.89
N GLN A 11 -14.47 -12.05 30.99
CA GLN A 11 -14.25 -11.92 29.54
C GLN A 11 -13.98 -10.46 29.13
N MET A 12 -14.74 -9.52 29.69
CA MET A 12 -14.55 -8.08 29.42
C MET A 12 -13.19 -7.57 29.89
N ALA A 13 -12.63 -8.10 30.98
CA ALA A 13 -11.31 -7.70 31.47
C ALA A 13 -10.13 -8.30 30.68
N GLY A 14 -10.32 -9.39 29.94
CA GLY A 14 -9.26 -10.16 29.28
C GLY A 14 -9.04 -9.87 27.80
N GLU A 15 -10.08 -9.46 27.06
CA GLU A 15 -10.01 -9.37 25.61
C GLU A 15 -9.51 -8.02 25.08
N GLU A 16 -9.81 -6.92 25.77
CA GLU A 16 -9.49 -5.57 25.28
C GLU A 16 -7.98 -5.35 25.06
N SER A 17 -7.14 -5.88 25.96
CA SER A 17 -5.69 -5.68 25.92
C SER A 17 -4.95 -6.48 24.84
N SER A 18 -5.53 -7.61 24.39
CA SER A 18 -4.93 -8.52 23.42
C SER A 18 -5.45 -8.28 22.00
N VAL A 19 -6.72 -7.88 21.88
CA VAL A 19 -7.36 -7.59 20.59
C VAL A 19 -6.81 -6.27 20.00
N ILE A 20 -6.66 -5.20 20.80
CA ILE A 20 -6.16 -3.90 20.31
C ILE A 20 -4.73 -4.02 19.72
N ARG A 21 -3.86 -4.82 20.33
CA ARG A 21 -2.50 -5.04 19.82
C ARG A 21 -2.49 -5.84 18.51
N LYS A 22 -3.37 -6.82 18.38
CA LYS A 22 -3.47 -7.66 17.17
C LYS A 22 -4.10 -6.91 16.00
N THR A 23 -5.10 -6.06 16.25
CA THR A 23 -5.75 -5.25 15.21
C THR A 23 -4.80 -4.17 14.69
N ALA A 24 -4.06 -3.47 15.55
CA ALA A 24 -3.13 -2.43 15.12
C ALA A 24 -2.04 -2.96 14.16
N ILE A 25 -1.51 -4.16 14.40
CA ILE A 25 -0.54 -4.80 13.50
C ILE A 25 -1.21 -5.19 12.18
N MET A 26 -2.41 -5.77 12.22
CA MET A 26 -3.15 -6.17 11.03
C MET A 26 -3.52 -4.97 10.14
N ASP A 27 -3.93 -3.85 10.75
CA ASP A 27 -4.26 -2.61 10.04
C ASP A 27 -3.02 -2.01 9.36
N ALA A 28 -1.87 -2.05 10.03
CA ALA A 28 -0.60 -1.62 9.45
C ALA A 28 -0.19 -2.50 8.25
N VAL A 29 -0.34 -3.83 8.35
CA VAL A 29 -0.07 -4.77 7.25
C VAL A 29 -0.98 -4.50 6.06
N ASN A 30 -2.29 -4.39 6.28
CA ASN A 30 -3.27 -4.09 5.23
C ASN A 30 -2.99 -2.74 4.56
N ALA A 31 -2.58 -1.72 5.33
CA ALA A 31 -2.20 -0.43 4.78
C ALA A 31 -0.98 -0.53 3.84
N VAL A 32 0.04 -1.31 4.22
CA VAL A 32 1.24 -1.58 3.41
C VAL A 32 0.87 -2.33 2.12
N GLU A 33 0.00 -3.33 2.19
CA GLU A 33 -0.47 -4.06 1.00
C GLU A 33 -1.20 -3.15 0.02
N LYS A 34 -2.11 -2.31 0.52
CA LYS A 34 -2.81 -1.31 -0.30
C LYS A 34 -1.86 -0.31 -0.96
N GLN A 35 -0.69 -0.04 -0.38
CA GLN A 35 0.31 0.82 -1.03
C GLN A 35 0.89 0.22 -2.31
N ARG A 36 0.97 -1.11 -2.39
CA ARG A 36 1.52 -1.86 -3.54
C ARG A 36 0.55 -1.92 -4.72
N GLU A 37 -0.75 -1.91 -4.43
CA GLU A 37 -1.82 -1.94 -5.44
C GLU A 37 -1.85 -0.67 -6.31
N TYR A 38 -1.34 0.47 -5.83
CA TYR A 38 -1.31 1.72 -6.60
C TYR A 38 0.00 1.85 -7.41
N PRO A 39 -0.01 1.54 -8.72
CA PRO A 39 1.17 1.68 -9.58
C PRO A 39 1.71 3.12 -9.68
N GLY A 40 0.93 4.10 -9.20
CA GLY A 40 1.22 5.52 -9.34
C GLY A 40 1.99 6.21 -8.23
N ARG A 41 2.57 5.49 -7.26
CA ARG A 41 3.31 6.15 -6.17
C ARG A 41 4.61 6.82 -6.59
N ARG A 42 5.17 6.46 -7.74
CA ARG A 42 6.43 7.02 -8.21
C ARG A 42 6.18 7.75 -9.51
N THR A 43 6.42 9.05 -9.49
CA THR A 43 6.40 9.91 -10.67
C THR A 43 7.81 10.37 -11.01
N PHE A 44 8.03 10.68 -12.28
CA PHE A 44 9.27 11.26 -12.78
C PHE A 44 8.95 12.24 -13.92
N LYS A 45 9.94 13.03 -14.32
CA LYS A 45 9.77 14.00 -15.41
C LYS A 45 10.04 13.32 -16.74
N CYS A 46 9.14 13.53 -17.71
CA CYS A 46 9.35 13.11 -19.08
C CYS A 46 10.63 13.78 -19.62
N PRO A 47 11.61 13.01 -20.12
CA PRO A 47 12.87 13.58 -20.63
C PRO A 47 12.69 14.38 -21.93
N VAL A 48 11.52 14.29 -22.58
CA VAL A 48 11.25 14.99 -23.84
C VAL A 48 10.45 16.27 -23.62
N CYS A 49 9.40 16.26 -22.79
CA CYS A 49 8.53 17.43 -22.62
C CYS A 49 8.49 18.01 -21.20
N GLY A 50 9.12 17.35 -20.21
CA GLY A 50 9.14 17.81 -18.82
C GLY A 50 7.85 17.57 -18.02
N ALA A 51 6.82 16.93 -18.60
CA ALA A 51 5.61 16.59 -17.87
C ALA A 51 5.84 15.53 -16.79
N ASP A 52 5.06 15.58 -15.70
CA ASP A 52 5.06 14.51 -14.70
C ASP A 52 4.36 13.27 -15.24
N ILE A 53 5.05 12.12 -15.16
CA ILE A 53 4.60 10.84 -15.66
C ILE A 53 4.79 9.76 -14.60
N LEU A 54 3.97 8.72 -14.65
CA LEU A 54 4.03 7.61 -13.70
C LEU A 54 5.14 6.64 -14.12
N LEU A 55 5.85 6.05 -13.16
CA LEU A 55 6.91 5.07 -13.44
C LEU A 55 6.39 3.81 -14.18
N THR A 56 5.08 3.58 -14.12
CA THR A 56 4.39 2.48 -14.82
C THR A 56 3.83 2.88 -16.18
N ASP A 57 3.84 4.16 -16.56
CA ASP A 57 3.39 4.57 -17.88
C ASP A 57 4.37 4.06 -18.96
N VAL A 58 3.85 3.51 -20.05
CA VAL A 58 4.64 3.07 -21.21
C VAL A 58 4.84 4.22 -22.21
N PHE A 59 3.92 5.19 -22.22
CA PHE A 59 3.95 6.36 -23.09
C PHE A 59 3.61 7.62 -22.30
N CYS A 60 4.24 8.73 -22.64
CA CYS A 60 3.89 10.03 -22.06
C CYS A 60 2.52 10.49 -22.58
N ARG A 61 1.58 10.74 -21.67
CA ARG A 61 0.23 11.23 -22.02
C ARG A 61 0.20 12.67 -22.55
N HIS A 62 1.30 13.41 -22.39
CA HIS A 62 1.41 14.80 -22.83
C HIS A 62 2.03 14.94 -24.21
N CYS A 63 3.09 14.18 -24.53
CA CYS A 63 3.81 14.31 -25.81
C CYS A 63 3.79 13.05 -26.68
N GLY A 64 3.28 11.92 -26.17
CA GLY A 64 3.23 10.65 -26.91
C GLY A 64 4.54 9.86 -26.94
N GLN A 65 5.64 10.36 -26.37
CA GLN A 65 6.92 9.66 -26.37
C GLN A 65 6.85 8.33 -25.61
N ARG A 66 7.45 7.27 -26.17
CA ARG A 66 7.63 5.99 -25.47
C ARG A 66 8.64 6.13 -24.33
N LEU A 67 8.25 5.67 -23.15
CA LEU A 67 9.05 5.78 -21.94
C LEU A 67 9.98 4.56 -21.78
N PRO A 68 11.20 4.75 -21.26
CA PRO A 68 12.10 3.64 -20.97
C PRO A 68 11.50 2.78 -19.86
N SER A 69 11.33 1.49 -20.12
CA SER A 69 10.95 0.52 -19.08
C SER A 69 12.13 0.26 -18.15
N SER A 70 11.90 -0.19 -16.92
CA SER A 70 12.97 -0.68 -16.04
C SER A 70 13.82 -1.80 -16.70
N LYS A 71 13.26 -2.55 -17.66
CA LYS A 71 14.01 -3.54 -18.45
C LYS A 71 14.94 -2.89 -19.51
N ASP A 72 14.69 -1.66 -19.90
CA ASP A 72 15.53 -0.96 -20.88
C ASP A 72 16.77 -0.33 -20.20
N MET A 73 16.71 -0.09 -18.88
CA MET A 73 17.80 0.55 -18.12
C MET A 73 19.06 -0.30 -17.93
N TRP A 74 18.97 -1.64 -18.04
CA TRP A 74 20.15 -2.52 -17.92
C TRP A 74 20.82 -2.84 -19.27
N ARG A 75 20.20 -2.50 -20.41
CA ARG A 75 20.72 -2.80 -21.74
C ARG A 75 21.79 -1.82 -22.24
N THR A 76 22.05 -0.77 -21.46
CA THR A 76 22.99 0.31 -21.80
C THR A 76 24.22 0.32 -20.89
N LEU A 77 24.40 -0.72 -20.06
CA LEU A 77 25.63 -1.03 -19.34
C LEU A 77 26.43 -2.06 -20.12
#